data_AF-A0A7V9NQI7-F1
#
_entry.id   AF-A0A7V9NQI7-F1
#
_cell.length_a   1.000
_cell.length_b   1.000
_cell.length_c   1.000
_cell.angle_alpha   90.00
_cell.angle_beta   90.00
_cell.angle_gamma   90.00
#
_symmetry.space_group_name_H-M   'P 1'
#
loop_
_entity.id
_entity.type
_entity.pdbx_description
1 polymer ?
#
loop_
_entity_poly.entity_id
_entity_poly.type
_entity_poly.pdbx_seq_one_letter_code
_entity_poly.pdbx_strand_id
1 'polypeptide(L)'
;MTPNVQTRSKWRRPVRLAAAGIASVLVVVSYLSGVGGDADAVDVRRVSEPAMPTTQPTVAPTSTSAVVPASSSHGVAAAPTAPAVARKAAPKTAATQTRATPESAVLDWVDAVGRGDVKTAAALVGRKSRRYIESLGGNVEGFMKESQEGYGGWVQSSDRQTTEIELGAVDNAPTTIVVLSGTSRGEGSDGFRTDAIPAVRIGGGWMVEPTAFRSDTGGRLELVTPTRASDGRLATMQPDGVISANALGTGDFYFSLEDQPAARVQGERAGGGARATWDPPGDMAAHRHLLVVAYADGDTLTAFAGVFDVA
;
A
#
# COMPACT_ATOMS: atom_id res chain seq x y z
N MET A 1 -28.15 73.86 -32.69
CA MET A 1 -29.10 72.83 -32.22
C MET A 1 -28.74 71.51 -32.90
N THR A 2 -28.06 70.65 -32.14
CA THR A 2 -27.70 69.26 -32.49
C THR A 2 -27.26 68.61 -31.16
N PRO A 3 -27.57 67.33 -30.90
CA PRO A 3 -27.69 66.83 -29.54
C PRO A 3 -26.39 66.28 -28.96
N ASN A 4 -26.31 66.39 -27.64
CA ASN A 4 -25.23 65.96 -26.76
C ASN A 4 -25.33 64.43 -26.54
N VAL A 5 -24.34 63.66 -27.00
CA VAL A 5 -24.25 62.20 -26.76
C VAL A 5 -23.39 61.97 -25.52
N GLN A 6 -24.04 61.66 -24.40
CA GLN A 6 -23.39 61.15 -23.19
C GLN A 6 -23.01 59.67 -23.38
N THR A 7 -21.71 59.38 -23.46
CA THR A 7 -21.18 58.02 -23.33
C THR A 7 -21.02 57.66 -21.84
N ARG A 8 -21.89 56.77 -21.34
CA ARG A 8 -21.75 56.15 -20.02
C ARG A 8 -20.59 55.15 -20.05
N SER A 9 -19.45 55.49 -19.45
CA SER A 9 -18.42 54.52 -19.12
C SER A 9 -18.87 53.69 -17.91
N LYS A 10 -19.15 52.41 -18.14
CA LYS A 10 -19.33 51.43 -17.06
C LYS A 10 -17.96 51.07 -16.51
N TRP A 11 -17.66 51.55 -15.30
CA TRP A 11 -16.55 51.08 -14.48
C TRP A 11 -16.71 49.57 -14.23
N ARG A 12 -15.94 48.74 -14.93
CA ARG A 12 -15.70 47.35 -14.55
C ARG A 12 -14.59 47.36 -13.50
N ARG A 13 -14.92 46.90 -12.29
CA ARG A 13 -13.93 46.63 -11.23
C ARG A 13 -12.92 45.60 -11.75
N PRO A 14 -11.61 45.75 -11.48
CA PRO A 14 -10.65 44.69 -11.73
C PRO A 14 -10.93 43.54 -10.75
N VAL A 15 -11.29 42.38 -11.30
CA VAL A 15 -11.23 41.12 -10.56
C VAL A 15 -9.74 40.85 -10.36
N ARG A 16 -9.25 41.06 -9.13
CA ARG A 16 -7.96 40.52 -8.70
C ARG A 16 -8.09 39.01 -8.73
N LEU A 17 -7.52 38.36 -9.76
CA LEU A 17 -7.12 36.96 -9.64
C LEU A 17 -6.06 36.93 -8.54
N ALA A 18 -6.46 36.47 -7.36
CA ALA A 18 -5.50 35.97 -6.39
C ALA A 18 -4.84 34.75 -7.05
N ALA A 19 -3.57 34.88 -7.40
CA ALA A 19 -2.72 33.74 -7.64
C ALA A 19 -2.74 32.92 -6.35
N ALA A 20 -3.54 31.85 -6.33
CA ALA A 20 -3.41 30.81 -5.34
C ALA A 20 -2.01 30.24 -5.56
N GLY A 21 -1.09 30.66 -4.70
CA GLY A 21 0.23 30.05 -4.60
C GLY A 21 0.01 28.57 -4.41
N ILE A 22 0.49 27.79 -5.37
CA ILE A 22 0.76 26.38 -5.18
C ILE A 22 1.85 26.37 -4.10
N ALA A 23 1.41 26.31 -2.84
CA ALA A 23 2.26 25.83 -1.78
C ALA A 23 2.61 24.42 -2.22
N SER A 24 3.83 24.25 -2.72
CA SER A 24 4.46 22.94 -2.77
C SER A 24 4.36 22.40 -1.35
N VAL A 25 3.36 21.57 -1.09
CA VAL A 25 3.35 20.71 0.07
C VAL A 25 4.49 19.76 -0.22
N LEU A 26 5.68 20.16 0.19
CA LEU A 26 6.79 19.27 0.38
C LEU A 26 6.29 18.31 1.46
N VAL A 27 5.62 17.24 1.02
CA VAL A 27 5.51 16.03 1.84
C VAL A 27 6.94 15.54 1.90
N VAL A 28 7.71 16.12 2.82
CA VAL A 28 8.89 15.44 3.33
C VAL A 28 8.29 14.17 3.92
N VAL A 29 8.34 13.11 3.13
CA VAL A 29 8.30 11.76 3.65
C VAL A 29 9.55 11.71 4.52
N SER A 30 9.42 12.16 5.77
CA SER A 30 10.45 12.01 6.77
C SER A 30 10.57 10.51 6.98
N TYR A 31 11.37 9.87 6.14
CA TYR A 31 12.13 8.71 6.51
C TYR A 31 12.93 9.17 7.72
N LEU A 32 12.40 8.89 8.91
CA LEU A 32 13.12 9.01 10.16
C LEU A 32 14.20 7.91 10.15
N SER A 33 15.26 8.15 9.39
CA SER A 33 16.61 7.79 9.83
C SER A 33 16.83 8.53 11.15
N GLY A 34 16.99 7.77 12.22
CA GLY A 34 17.03 8.24 13.59
C GLY A 34 18.07 9.34 13.79
N VAL A 35 17.60 10.50 14.25
CA VAL A 35 18.42 11.45 14.99
C VAL A 35 17.70 11.66 16.32
N GLY A 36 18.30 11.12 17.37
CA GLY A 36 17.71 11.04 18.70
C GLY A 36 17.40 12.40 19.32
N GLY A 37 16.25 12.48 19.96
CA GLY A 37 15.88 13.55 20.88
C GLY A 37 15.12 12.92 22.06
N ASP A 38 15.69 13.04 23.25
CA ASP A 38 15.10 12.62 24.52
C ASP A 38 13.73 13.27 24.74
N ALA A 39 12.73 12.47 25.12
CA ALA A 39 11.48 12.96 25.66
C ALA A 39 10.93 12.01 26.73
N ASP A 40 10.65 12.60 27.88
CA ASP A 40 10.26 11.98 29.15
C ASP A 40 9.02 11.08 29.10
N ALA A 41 9.08 10.01 29.89
CA ALA A 41 8.01 9.04 30.08
C ALA A 41 6.84 9.61 30.90
N VAL A 42 5.62 9.48 30.38
CA VAL A 42 4.37 9.73 31.12
C VAL A 42 3.70 8.38 31.41
N ASP A 43 3.58 8.07 32.71
CA ASP A 43 2.90 6.90 33.28
C ASP A 43 1.38 7.05 33.18
N VAL A 44 0.70 6.13 32.48
CA VAL A 44 -0.76 6.09 32.37
C VAL A 44 -1.29 4.81 33.03
N ARG A 45 -1.94 5.02 34.18
CA ARG A 45 -2.59 3.98 34.99
C ARG A 45 -3.75 3.31 34.24
N ARG A 46 -3.73 1.97 34.24
CA ARG A 46 -4.81 1.06 33.80
C ARG A 46 -6.13 1.35 34.54
N VAL A 47 -7.22 1.44 33.77
CA VAL A 47 -8.59 1.28 34.26
C VAL A 47 -9.11 -0.05 33.72
N SER A 48 -9.52 -0.94 34.63
CA SER A 48 -10.08 -2.24 34.29
C SER A 48 -11.55 -2.11 33.89
N GLU A 49 -11.94 -2.63 32.72
CA GLU A 49 -13.34 -2.77 32.32
C GLU A 49 -13.88 -4.19 32.62
N PRO A 50 -15.20 -4.34 32.90
CA PRO A 50 -15.81 -5.60 33.31
C PRO A 50 -16.24 -6.47 32.12
N ALA A 51 -16.16 -7.79 32.32
CA ALA A 51 -16.56 -8.80 31.35
C ALA A 51 -18.08 -8.82 31.08
N MET A 52 -18.46 -8.92 29.81
CA MET A 52 -19.84 -9.15 29.36
C MET A 52 -20.00 -10.56 28.75
N PRO A 53 -21.16 -11.20 28.93
CA PRO A 53 -21.39 -12.59 28.51
C PRO A 53 -21.66 -12.72 27.01
N THR A 54 -21.06 -13.74 26.40
CA THR A 54 -21.23 -14.12 24.99
C THR A 54 -22.38 -15.10 24.83
N THR A 55 -23.36 -14.78 23.97
CA THR A 55 -24.35 -15.72 23.44
C THR A 55 -24.10 -15.97 21.96
N GLN A 56 -23.88 -17.23 21.58
CA GLN A 56 -23.73 -17.69 20.20
C GLN A 56 -25.07 -18.19 19.65
N PRO A 57 -25.49 -17.78 18.44
CA PRO A 57 -26.56 -18.45 17.70
C PRO A 57 -26.00 -19.56 16.80
N THR A 58 -26.53 -20.77 16.99
CA THR A 58 -26.34 -21.95 16.13
C THR A 58 -27.18 -21.82 14.86
N VAL A 59 -26.58 -21.97 13.68
CA VAL A 59 -27.32 -22.10 12.40
C VAL A 59 -26.85 -23.35 11.67
N ALA A 60 -27.82 -24.17 11.25
CA ALA A 60 -27.63 -25.45 10.57
C ALA A 60 -27.42 -25.29 9.04
N PRO A 61 -26.77 -26.26 8.36
CA PRO A 61 -26.59 -26.23 6.92
C PRO A 61 -27.77 -26.86 6.16
N THR A 62 -28.23 -26.20 5.09
CA THR A 62 -29.19 -26.75 4.13
C THR A 62 -28.47 -27.13 2.84
N SER A 63 -28.48 -28.42 2.52
CA SER A 63 -28.04 -28.97 1.24
C SER A 63 -29.14 -28.85 0.19
N THR A 64 -28.80 -28.40 -1.03
CA THR A 64 -29.67 -28.54 -2.21
C THR A 64 -28.84 -29.02 -3.38
N SER A 65 -29.23 -30.17 -3.95
CA SER A 65 -28.65 -30.79 -5.13
C SER A 65 -29.42 -30.44 -6.41
N ALA A 66 -28.67 -30.47 -7.51
CA ALA A 66 -29.01 -30.84 -8.90
C ALA A 66 -29.89 -29.89 -9.75
N VAL A 67 -29.43 -29.62 -10.98
CA VAL A 67 -30.01 -30.11 -12.26
C VAL A 67 -29.15 -29.62 -13.44
N VAL A 68 -28.77 -30.56 -14.31
CA VAL A 68 -28.30 -30.46 -15.73
C VAL A 68 -29.47 -31.02 -16.56
N PRO A 69 -29.85 -30.64 -17.82
CA PRO A 69 -29.00 -30.36 -19.01
C PRO A 69 -29.55 -29.27 -20.00
N ALA A 70 -28.81 -28.97 -21.07
CA ALA A 70 -29.27 -29.14 -22.48
C ALA A 70 -28.30 -28.52 -23.50
N SER A 71 -28.04 -29.31 -24.53
CA SER A 71 -27.28 -29.01 -25.74
C SER A 71 -28.19 -28.34 -26.78
N SER A 72 -27.69 -27.32 -27.48
CA SER A 72 -28.32 -26.74 -28.67
C SER A 72 -27.27 -26.49 -29.74
N SER A 73 -27.23 -27.38 -30.72
CA SER A 73 -26.69 -27.11 -32.06
C SER A 73 -27.68 -26.21 -32.83
N HIS A 74 -27.18 -25.43 -33.80
CA HIS A 74 -27.78 -25.05 -35.11
C HIS A 74 -27.29 -23.66 -35.55
N GLY A 75 -26.90 -23.55 -36.83
CA GLY A 75 -26.90 -22.28 -37.56
C GLY A 75 -25.61 -21.91 -38.29
N VAL A 76 -25.27 -22.65 -39.36
CA VAL A 76 -24.39 -22.13 -40.42
C VAL A 76 -25.25 -21.24 -41.32
N ALA A 77 -25.00 -19.93 -41.32
CA ALA A 77 -25.63 -18.97 -42.22
C ALA A 77 -24.58 -18.27 -43.08
N ALA A 78 -24.88 -18.19 -44.37
CA ALA A 78 -24.01 -17.77 -45.45
C ALA A 78 -23.61 -16.28 -45.39
N ALA A 79 -22.41 -16.02 -45.91
CA ALA A 79 -21.78 -14.72 -45.99
C ALA A 79 -22.46 -13.78 -47.00
N PRO A 80 -22.69 -12.50 -46.65
CA PRO A 80 -22.84 -11.42 -47.61
C PRO A 80 -21.48 -10.76 -47.89
N THR A 81 -21.15 -10.67 -49.17
CA THR A 81 -19.99 -9.94 -49.71
C THR A 81 -20.12 -8.46 -49.39
N ALA A 82 -19.26 -7.94 -48.50
CA ALA A 82 -19.22 -6.53 -48.13
C ALA A 82 -18.31 -5.72 -49.08
N PRO A 83 -18.64 -4.45 -49.38
CA PRO A 83 -17.86 -3.57 -50.22
C PRO A 83 -16.52 -3.19 -49.56
N ALA A 84 -15.52 -2.89 -50.39
CA ALA A 84 -14.18 -2.50 -49.97
C ALA A 84 -14.18 -1.18 -49.16
N VAL A 85 -14.23 -1.30 -47.84
CA VAL A 85 -14.05 -0.17 -46.90
C VAL A 85 -12.55 0.04 -46.69
N ALA A 86 -12.12 1.30 -46.81
CA ALA A 86 -10.76 1.74 -46.54
C ALA A 86 -10.23 1.13 -45.22
N ARG A 87 -9.05 0.49 -45.28
CA ARG A 87 -8.36 -0.09 -44.13
C ARG A 87 -8.05 1.01 -43.11
N LYS A 88 -8.98 1.26 -42.19
CA LYS A 88 -8.72 1.93 -40.91
C LYS A 88 -7.65 1.10 -40.21
N ALA A 89 -6.47 1.69 -40.00
CA ALA A 89 -5.35 1.01 -39.36
C ALA A 89 -5.85 0.33 -38.08
N ALA A 90 -5.67 -0.99 -38.00
CA ALA A 90 -6.07 -1.76 -36.84
C ALA A 90 -5.41 -1.13 -35.60
N PRO A 91 -6.17 -0.86 -34.52
CA PRO A 91 -5.57 -0.36 -33.30
C PRO A 91 -4.49 -1.35 -32.88
N LYS A 92 -3.26 -0.85 -32.79
CA LYS A 92 -2.10 -1.63 -32.32
C LYS A 92 -2.44 -2.07 -30.91
N THR A 93 -2.90 -3.31 -30.74
CA THR A 93 -3.16 -3.91 -29.45
C THR A 93 -1.85 -3.86 -28.69
N ALA A 94 -1.74 -2.92 -27.75
CA ALA A 94 -0.61 -2.87 -26.85
C ALA A 94 -0.61 -4.21 -26.12
N ALA A 95 0.42 -5.02 -26.35
CA ALA A 95 0.63 -6.23 -25.59
C ALA A 95 0.86 -5.79 -24.14
N THR A 96 -0.20 -5.86 -23.34
CA THR A 96 -0.09 -5.76 -21.89
C THR A 96 0.76 -6.96 -21.48
N GLN A 97 2.04 -6.73 -21.18
CA GLN A 97 2.85 -7.75 -20.53
C GLN A 97 2.15 -8.11 -19.23
N THR A 98 1.49 -9.25 -19.22
CA THR A 98 0.90 -9.83 -18.03
C THR A 98 2.05 -10.24 -17.14
N ARG A 99 2.39 -9.41 -16.14
CA ARG A 99 3.39 -9.76 -15.14
C ARG A 99 2.89 -10.98 -14.37
N ALA A 100 3.70 -12.04 -14.38
CA ALA A 100 3.26 -13.35 -13.93
C ALA A 100 3.23 -13.46 -12.40
N THR A 101 4.17 -12.80 -11.70
CA THR A 101 4.35 -12.92 -10.25
C THR A 101 4.33 -11.54 -9.55
N PRO A 102 3.93 -11.48 -8.27
CA PRO A 102 3.98 -10.24 -7.50
C PRO A 102 5.41 -9.71 -7.34
N GLU A 103 6.41 -10.58 -7.10
CA GLU A 103 7.83 -10.21 -7.08
C GLU A 103 8.25 -9.47 -8.35
N SER A 104 7.94 -10.02 -9.54
CA SER A 104 8.32 -9.40 -10.81
C SER A 104 7.73 -8.00 -10.98
N ALA A 105 6.50 -7.77 -10.50
CA ALA A 105 5.87 -6.46 -10.55
C ALA A 105 6.52 -5.44 -9.60
N VAL A 106 6.93 -5.88 -8.41
CA VAL A 106 7.63 -5.02 -7.45
C VAL A 106 9.04 -4.69 -7.94
N LEU A 107 9.78 -5.68 -8.44
CA LEU A 107 11.12 -5.46 -9.01
C LEU A 107 11.07 -4.56 -10.24
N ASP A 108 10.14 -4.78 -11.17
CA ASP A 108 9.92 -3.90 -12.32
C ASP A 108 9.63 -2.45 -11.88
N TRP A 109 8.84 -2.28 -10.82
CA TRP A 109 8.49 -0.96 -10.31
C TRP A 109 9.70 -0.27 -9.68
N VAL A 110 10.44 -0.96 -8.79
CA VAL A 110 11.65 -0.42 -8.16
C VAL A 110 12.72 -0.09 -9.20
N ASP A 111 12.95 -0.97 -10.18
CA ASP A 111 13.96 -0.76 -11.22
C ASP A 111 13.55 0.35 -12.21
N ALA A 112 12.25 0.56 -12.43
CA ALA A 112 11.76 1.72 -13.18
C ALA A 112 11.95 3.02 -12.41
N VAL A 113 11.63 3.04 -11.10
CA VAL A 113 11.87 4.20 -10.22
C VAL A 113 13.36 4.53 -10.19
N GLY A 114 14.24 3.59 -9.87
CA GLY A 114 15.67 3.86 -9.71
C GLY A 114 16.41 4.23 -11.01
N ARG A 115 15.89 3.87 -12.18
CA ARG A 115 16.41 4.36 -13.49
C ARG A 115 15.78 5.67 -13.95
N GLY A 116 14.85 6.22 -13.17
CA GLY A 116 14.10 7.42 -13.51
C GLY A 116 13.10 7.25 -14.65
N ASP A 117 12.68 6.02 -14.96
CA ASP A 117 11.59 5.74 -15.90
C ASP A 117 10.24 5.96 -15.22
N VAL A 118 9.94 7.25 -14.99
CA VAL A 118 8.73 7.73 -14.30
C VAL A 118 7.46 7.20 -14.95
N LYS A 119 7.43 7.08 -16.28
CA LYS A 119 6.23 6.64 -16.99
C LYS A 119 5.96 5.15 -16.75
N THR A 120 6.98 4.31 -16.84
CA THR A 120 6.84 2.87 -16.55
C THR A 120 6.51 2.63 -15.09
N ALA A 121 7.21 3.31 -14.16
CA ALA A 121 6.94 3.23 -12.73
C ALA A 121 5.51 3.69 -12.40
N ALA A 122 5.08 4.83 -12.95
CA ALA A 122 3.73 5.34 -12.75
C ALA A 122 2.67 4.39 -13.31
N ALA A 123 2.92 3.67 -14.40
CA ALA A 123 1.97 2.69 -14.97
C ALA A 123 1.78 1.44 -14.07
N LEU A 124 2.72 1.17 -13.18
CA LEU A 124 2.73 0.05 -12.24
C LEU A 124 2.00 0.31 -10.93
N VAL A 125 1.73 1.58 -10.61
CA VAL A 125 1.07 1.98 -9.37
C VAL A 125 -0.40 1.57 -9.39
N GLY A 126 -0.83 0.89 -8.34
CA GLY A 126 -2.19 0.44 -8.08
C GLY A 126 -3.16 1.57 -7.73
N ARG A 127 -4.45 1.24 -7.68
CA ARG A 127 -5.52 2.22 -7.58
C ARG A 127 -5.53 2.93 -6.23
N LYS A 128 -5.24 2.23 -5.13
CA LYS A 128 -5.32 2.81 -3.78
C LYS A 128 -4.25 3.89 -3.59
N SER A 129 -3.03 3.61 -4.02
CA SER A 129 -1.90 4.56 -3.98
C SER A 129 -2.14 5.76 -4.88
N ARG A 130 -2.70 5.57 -6.08
CA ARG A 130 -3.11 6.70 -6.94
C ARG A 130 -4.11 7.61 -6.25
N ARG A 131 -5.17 7.03 -5.67
CA ARG A 131 -6.18 7.79 -4.93
C ARG A 131 -5.56 8.57 -3.78
N TYR A 132 -4.66 7.96 -3.02
CA TYR A 132 -3.95 8.64 -1.94
C TYR A 132 -3.14 9.83 -2.46
N ILE A 133 -2.29 9.62 -3.47
CA ILE A 133 -1.47 10.68 -4.08
C ILE A 133 -2.35 11.83 -4.60
N GLU A 134 -3.43 11.51 -5.33
CA GLU A 134 -4.37 12.49 -5.86
C GLU A 134 -5.09 13.26 -4.75
N SER A 135 -5.43 12.60 -3.64
CA SER A 135 -6.10 13.23 -2.48
C SER A 135 -5.23 14.29 -1.80
N LEU A 136 -3.90 14.18 -1.91
CA LEU A 136 -2.95 15.17 -1.43
C LEU A 136 -2.78 16.35 -2.42
N GLY A 137 -3.52 16.36 -3.53
CA GLY A 137 -3.34 17.32 -4.63
C GLY A 137 -2.11 17.04 -5.50
N GLY A 138 -1.48 15.87 -5.31
CA GLY A 138 -0.32 15.43 -6.09
C GLY A 138 -0.72 14.75 -7.40
N ASN A 139 0.30 14.28 -8.13
CA ASN A 139 0.13 13.38 -9.26
C ASN A 139 1.17 12.26 -9.19
N VAL A 140 0.84 11.12 -9.79
CA VAL A 140 1.64 9.90 -9.69
C VAL A 140 3.05 10.09 -10.25
N GLU A 141 3.21 10.81 -11.37
CA GLU A 141 4.51 11.02 -11.99
C GLU A 141 5.44 11.86 -11.09
N GLY A 142 4.91 12.90 -10.46
CA GLY A 142 5.62 13.70 -9.46
C GLY A 142 6.07 12.85 -8.28
N PHE A 143 5.16 12.04 -7.72
CA PHE A 143 5.49 11.14 -6.62
C PHE A 143 6.56 10.10 -7.00
N MET A 144 6.50 9.53 -8.21
CA MET A 144 7.54 8.61 -8.71
C MET A 144 8.91 9.28 -8.87
N LYS A 145 8.93 10.56 -9.26
CA LYS A 145 10.19 11.33 -9.36
C LYS A 145 10.83 11.55 -7.99
N GLU A 146 10.03 11.89 -6.98
CA GLU A 146 10.50 12.06 -5.59
C GLU A 146 10.93 10.72 -4.98
N SER A 147 10.25 9.64 -5.33
CA SER A 147 10.57 8.28 -4.87
C SER A 147 11.93 7.76 -5.36
N GLN A 148 12.57 8.42 -6.34
CA GLN A 148 13.87 8.03 -6.88
C GLN A 148 14.97 8.05 -5.82
N GLU A 149 14.95 9.03 -4.92
CA GLU A 149 15.95 9.14 -3.86
C GLU A 149 15.85 7.96 -2.88
N GLY A 150 14.62 7.58 -2.52
CA GLY A 150 14.37 6.49 -1.57
C GLY A 150 14.56 5.09 -2.15
N TYR A 151 14.04 4.83 -3.36
CA TYR A 151 14.07 3.51 -3.98
C TYR A 151 15.23 3.31 -4.96
N GLY A 152 15.90 4.37 -5.40
CA GLY A 152 17.08 4.28 -6.27
C GLY A 152 18.24 3.52 -5.62
N GLY A 153 18.37 3.61 -4.29
CA GLY A 153 19.36 2.83 -3.52
C GLY A 153 19.20 1.32 -3.68
N TRP A 154 17.97 0.82 -3.90
CA TRP A 154 17.72 -0.61 -4.11
C TRP A 154 18.24 -1.13 -5.45
N VAL A 155 18.29 -0.29 -6.49
CA VAL A 155 18.79 -0.69 -7.81
C VAL A 155 20.30 -0.96 -7.78
N GLN A 156 21.00 -0.36 -6.82
CA GLN A 156 22.45 -0.52 -6.64
C GLN A 156 22.84 -1.58 -5.60
N SER A 157 21.85 -2.17 -4.92
CA SER A 157 22.06 -3.23 -3.93
C SER A 157 22.39 -4.54 -4.63
N SER A 158 23.65 -4.95 -4.55
CA SER A 158 24.15 -6.21 -5.14
C SER A 158 23.71 -7.46 -4.37
N ASP A 159 23.27 -7.28 -3.14
CA ASP A 159 22.80 -8.30 -2.21
C ASP A 159 21.28 -8.23 -2.00
N ARG A 160 20.55 -7.55 -2.90
CA ARG A 160 19.09 -7.43 -2.85
C ARG A 160 18.44 -8.81 -2.91
N GLN A 161 17.60 -9.11 -1.93
CA GLN A 161 16.78 -10.31 -1.83
C GLN A 161 15.30 -9.95 -1.75
N THR A 162 14.45 -10.91 -2.12
CA THR A 162 13.00 -10.80 -2.15
C THR A 162 12.38 -11.96 -1.36
N THR A 163 11.35 -11.66 -0.58
CA THR A 163 10.50 -12.67 0.08
C THR A 163 9.03 -12.33 -0.20
N GLU A 164 8.24 -13.29 -0.66
CA GLU A 164 6.81 -13.11 -0.88
C GLU A 164 6.01 -13.62 0.33
N ILE A 165 5.17 -12.76 0.91
CA ILE A 165 4.26 -13.10 2.00
C ILE A 165 2.82 -12.99 1.50
N GLU A 166 2.16 -14.12 1.33
CA GLU A 166 0.76 -14.16 0.88
C GLU A 166 -0.18 -13.68 2.00
N LEU A 167 -1.05 -12.71 1.68
CA LEU A 167 -2.13 -12.26 2.58
C LEU A 167 -3.48 -12.94 2.26
N GLY A 168 -3.54 -13.71 1.18
CA GLY A 168 -4.77 -14.21 0.60
C GLY A 168 -5.54 -13.13 -0.16
N ALA A 169 -6.86 -13.09 0.01
CA ALA A 169 -7.72 -12.11 -0.66
C ALA A 169 -8.03 -10.92 0.26
N VAL A 170 -7.49 -9.75 -0.08
CA VAL A 170 -7.79 -8.46 0.57
C VAL A 170 -8.72 -7.68 -0.35
N ASP A 171 -9.89 -7.27 0.16
CA ASP A 171 -10.94 -6.60 -0.63
C ASP A 171 -11.34 -7.36 -1.92
N ASN A 172 -11.37 -8.70 -1.85
CA ASN A 172 -11.64 -9.62 -2.96
C ASN A 172 -10.56 -9.65 -4.05
N ALA A 173 -9.37 -9.13 -3.79
CA ALA A 173 -8.22 -9.23 -4.69
C ALA A 173 -7.09 -10.03 -4.06
N PRO A 174 -6.52 -11.03 -4.76
CA PRO A 174 -5.28 -11.68 -4.33
C PRO A 174 -4.21 -10.62 -4.05
N THR A 175 -3.62 -10.69 -2.86
CA THR A 175 -2.67 -9.70 -2.36
C THR A 175 -1.48 -10.41 -1.73
N THR A 176 -0.29 -9.93 -2.08
CA THR A 176 0.99 -10.44 -1.58
C THR A 176 1.83 -9.24 -1.14
N ILE A 177 2.52 -9.34 -0.01
CA ILE A 177 3.56 -8.40 0.36
C ILE A 177 4.88 -8.92 -0.17
N VAL A 178 5.57 -8.14 -0.99
CA VAL A 178 6.96 -8.45 -1.39
C VAL A 178 7.87 -7.68 -0.47
N VAL A 179 8.67 -8.39 0.32
CA VAL A 179 9.70 -7.80 1.16
C VAL A 179 10.99 -7.69 0.35
N LEU A 180 11.53 -6.49 0.23
CA LEU A 180 12.89 -6.27 -0.25
C LEU A 180 13.83 -6.19 0.95
N SER A 181 14.94 -6.92 0.90
CA SER A 181 15.99 -6.85 1.91
C SER A 181 17.37 -6.79 1.27
N GLY A 182 18.34 -6.18 1.94
CA GLY A 182 19.71 -6.05 1.44
C GLY A 182 20.37 -4.75 1.89
N THR A 183 21.60 -4.54 1.43
CA THR A 183 22.37 -3.32 1.72
C THR A 183 21.93 -2.20 0.77
N SER A 184 21.23 -1.21 1.32
CA SER A 184 20.82 -0.01 0.60
C SER A 184 21.97 1.01 0.62
N ARG A 185 22.44 1.41 -0.57
CA ARG A 185 23.43 2.48 -0.75
C ARG A 185 22.72 3.81 -0.94
N GLY A 186 22.26 4.41 0.17
CA GLY A 186 21.59 5.71 0.18
C GLY A 186 22.56 6.87 0.43
N GLU A 187 22.04 8.10 0.38
CA GLU A 187 22.80 9.27 0.82
C GLU A 187 23.08 9.18 2.33
N GLY A 188 24.36 9.08 2.71
CA GLY A 188 24.82 9.24 4.09
C GLY A 188 25.45 8.00 4.73
N SER A 189 25.04 6.78 4.37
CA SER A 189 25.68 5.54 4.82
C SER A 189 25.06 4.30 4.17
N ASP A 190 25.88 3.27 3.97
CA ASP A 190 25.42 1.92 3.64
C ASP A 190 24.78 1.29 4.88
N GLY A 191 23.58 0.74 4.72
CA GLY A 191 22.86 0.07 5.80
C GLY A 191 22.00 -1.07 5.29
N PHE A 192 21.90 -2.13 6.09
CA PHE A 192 20.91 -3.17 5.84
C PHE A 192 19.52 -2.58 6.04
N ARG A 193 18.67 -2.75 5.03
CA ARG A 193 17.31 -2.22 4.99
C ARG A 193 16.35 -3.35 4.68
N THR A 194 15.11 -3.19 5.15
CA THR A 194 13.97 -4.01 4.74
C THR A 194 12.79 -3.10 4.38
N ASP A 195 12.17 -3.32 3.23
CA ASP A 195 10.94 -2.63 2.83
C ASP A 195 9.85 -3.66 2.51
N ALA A 196 8.63 -3.44 2.99
CA ALA A 196 7.46 -4.23 2.63
C ALA A 196 6.62 -3.50 1.59
N ILE A 197 6.47 -4.08 0.40
CA ILE A 197 5.77 -3.46 -0.72
C ILE A 197 4.56 -4.33 -1.09
N PRO A 198 3.32 -3.84 -0.87
CA PRO A 198 2.14 -4.59 -1.26
C PRO A 198 1.98 -4.66 -2.78
N ALA A 199 1.67 -5.86 -3.28
CA ALA A 199 1.29 -6.14 -4.66
C ALA A 199 -0.13 -6.73 -4.69
N VAL A 200 -0.99 -6.18 -5.54
CA VAL A 200 -2.41 -6.56 -5.65
C VAL A 200 -2.72 -7.00 -7.06
N ARG A 201 -3.42 -8.12 -7.21
CA ARG A 201 -3.80 -8.65 -8.53
C ARG A 201 -5.04 -7.93 -9.06
N ILE A 202 -4.89 -7.21 -10.18
CA ILE A 202 -5.95 -6.42 -10.83
C ILE A 202 -5.93 -6.68 -12.34
N GLY A 203 -7.09 -6.97 -12.94
CA GLY A 203 -7.23 -7.08 -14.40
C GLY A 203 -6.31 -8.12 -15.06
N GLY A 204 -5.95 -9.18 -14.33
CA GLY A 204 -5.07 -10.24 -14.79
C GLY A 204 -3.57 -10.01 -14.54
N GLY A 205 -3.15 -8.82 -14.11
CA GLY A 205 -1.77 -8.51 -13.74
C GLY A 205 -1.61 -8.10 -12.28
N TRP A 206 -0.37 -7.92 -11.85
CA TRP A 206 -0.02 -7.40 -10.53
C TRP A 206 0.29 -5.90 -10.59
N MET A 207 -0.28 -5.15 -9.65
CA MET A 207 -0.09 -3.71 -9.47
C MET A 207 0.52 -3.46 -8.08
N VAL A 208 1.39 -2.46 -7.98
CA VAL A 208 2.13 -2.15 -6.75
C VAL A 208 1.43 -1.04 -5.99
N GLU A 209 1.22 -1.21 -4.68
CA GLU A 209 0.57 -0.24 -3.81
C GLU A 209 1.57 0.36 -2.81
N PRO A 210 2.56 1.17 -3.26
CA PRO A 210 3.64 1.65 -2.40
C PRO A 210 3.18 2.69 -1.36
N THR A 211 1.99 3.26 -1.53
CA THR A 211 1.47 4.32 -0.66
C THR A 211 -0.07 4.31 -0.64
N ALA A 212 -0.66 3.14 -0.39
CA ALA A 212 -2.11 3.00 -0.25
C ALA A 212 -2.57 3.41 1.16
N PHE A 213 -2.31 4.67 1.53
CA PHE A 213 -2.73 5.23 2.81
C PHE A 213 -4.10 5.89 2.72
N ARG A 214 -4.71 6.09 3.89
CA ARG A 214 -5.89 6.94 4.01
C ARG A 214 -5.47 8.41 4.05
N SER A 215 -6.19 9.25 3.30
CA SER A 215 -5.88 10.68 3.19
C SER A 215 -6.16 11.48 4.45
N ASP A 216 -7.18 11.09 5.21
CA ASP A 216 -7.62 11.75 6.45
C ASP A 216 -6.71 11.50 7.64
N THR A 217 -6.04 10.35 7.65
CA THR A 217 -5.26 9.82 8.77
C THR A 217 -3.78 9.63 8.44
N GLY A 218 -3.42 9.74 7.15
CA GLY A 218 -2.08 9.43 6.65
C GLY A 218 -1.75 7.92 6.65
N GLY A 219 -2.67 7.04 7.07
CA GLY A 219 -2.54 5.58 6.98
C GLY A 219 -1.35 4.96 7.69
N ARG A 220 -0.89 5.55 8.81
CA ARG A 220 0.28 5.05 9.53
C ARG A 220 -0.06 3.76 10.29
N LEU A 221 0.67 2.70 9.94
CA LEU A 221 0.83 1.50 10.74
C LEU A 221 1.96 1.77 11.75
N GLU A 222 1.68 1.58 13.03
CA GLU A 222 2.65 1.76 14.10
C GLU A 222 2.86 0.42 14.82
N LEU A 223 4.12 -0.01 14.88
CA LEU A 223 4.48 -1.18 15.65
C LEU A 223 4.65 -0.80 17.13
N VAL A 224 3.91 -1.46 18.00
CA VAL A 224 3.97 -1.27 19.47
C VAL A 224 4.96 -2.25 20.08
N THR A 225 4.99 -3.49 19.57
CA THR A 225 5.92 -4.52 20.03
C THR A 225 6.33 -5.38 18.83
N PRO A 226 7.64 -5.57 18.57
CA PRO A 226 8.78 -4.97 19.28
C PRO A 226 8.81 -3.44 19.18
N THR A 227 9.27 -2.77 20.24
CA THR A 227 9.49 -1.33 20.22
C THR A 227 10.68 -0.99 19.34
N ARG A 228 10.82 0.28 18.93
CA ARG A 228 12.05 0.75 18.29
C ARG A 228 13.06 1.17 19.34
N ALA A 229 14.31 0.74 19.18
CA ALA A 229 15.46 1.25 19.91
C ALA A 229 15.81 2.67 19.44
N SER A 230 16.71 3.35 20.16
CA SER A 230 17.14 4.72 19.86
C SER A 230 17.85 4.87 18.50
N ASP A 231 18.40 3.78 17.97
CA ASP A 231 18.99 3.72 16.63
C ASP A 231 17.96 3.44 15.51
N GLY A 232 16.68 3.33 15.87
CA GLY A 232 15.57 3.08 14.96
C GLY A 232 15.31 1.61 14.62
N ARG A 233 16.20 0.69 15.02
CA ARG A 233 16.03 -0.76 14.85
C ARG A 233 14.96 -1.30 15.80
N LEU A 234 14.40 -2.46 15.48
CA LEU A 234 13.49 -3.13 16.40
C LEU A 234 14.28 -3.71 17.58
N ALA A 235 13.75 -3.53 18.79
CA ALA A 235 14.35 -4.02 20.02
C ALA A 235 14.29 -5.55 20.11
N THR A 236 15.22 -6.13 20.87
CA THR A 236 15.25 -7.58 21.15
C THR A 236 13.99 -8.02 21.87
N MET A 237 13.42 -9.16 21.47
CA MET A 237 12.24 -9.77 22.09
C MET A 237 12.61 -10.98 22.94
N GLN A 238 11.72 -11.33 23.87
CA GLN A 238 11.76 -12.61 24.57
C GLN A 238 11.22 -13.72 23.65
N PRO A 239 11.61 -14.99 23.86
CA PRO A 239 11.10 -16.13 23.08
C PRO A 239 9.58 -16.25 23.06
N ASP A 240 8.89 -15.90 24.15
CA ASP A 240 7.43 -15.89 24.30
C ASP A 240 6.80 -14.50 24.04
N GLY A 241 7.53 -13.63 23.34
CA GLY A 241 7.15 -12.26 23.10
C GLY A 241 5.93 -12.12 22.17
N VAL A 242 4.99 -11.27 22.56
CA VAL A 242 3.79 -10.98 21.78
C VAL A 242 4.02 -9.78 20.86
N ILE A 243 3.60 -9.87 19.60
CA ILE A 243 3.69 -8.79 18.62
C ILE A 243 2.42 -7.95 18.66
N SER A 244 2.55 -6.62 18.60
CA SER A 244 1.39 -5.72 18.62
C SER A 244 1.60 -4.52 17.72
N ALA A 245 0.53 -4.12 17.03
CA ALA A 245 0.53 -2.98 16.13
C ALA A 245 -0.78 -2.18 16.25
N ASN A 246 -0.67 -0.88 15.99
CA ASN A 246 -1.79 0.05 15.89
C ASN A 246 -1.91 0.55 14.44
N ALA A 247 -3.13 0.85 14.03
CA ALA A 247 -3.40 1.55 12.79
C ALA A 247 -4.61 2.47 12.99
N LEU A 248 -4.70 3.51 12.16
CA LEU A 248 -5.87 4.38 12.16
C LEU A 248 -6.98 3.75 11.29
N GLY A 249 -8.08 3.34 11.91
CA GLY A 249 -9.24 2.73 11.26
C GLY A 249 -9.78 1.51 12.00
N THR A 250 -10.49 0.62 11.30
CA THR A 250 -11.11 -0.60 11.89
C THR A 250 -10.84 -1.86 11.05
N GLY A 251 -9.75 -1.84 10.30
CA GLY A 251 -9.38 -2.91 9.39
C GLY A 251 -8.78 -4.14 10.05
N ASP A 252 -8.31 -5.04 9.19
CA ASP A 252 -7.61 -6.24 9.60
C ASP A 252 -6.10 -6.04 9.55
N PHE A 253 -5.43 -6.71 10.48
CA PHE A 253 -3.98 -6.82 10.51
C PHE A 253 -3.56 -8.20 10.00
N TYR A 254 -2.38 -8.24 9.40
CA TYR A 254 -1.75 -9.44 8.91
C TYR A 254 -0.34 -9.49 9.46
N PHE A 255 -0.02 -10.53 10.21
CA PHE A 255 1.30 -10.71 10.82
C PHE A 255 1.98 -11.93 10.21
N SER A 256 3.25 -11.80 9.88
CA SER A 256 4.10 -12.91 9.48
C SER A 256 5.46 -12.77 10.13
N LEU A 257 6.00 -13.92 10.54
CA LEU A 257 7.36 -14.06 11.03
C LEU A 257 8.12 -14.93 10.03
N GLU A 258 9.23 -14.41 9.50
CA GLU A 258 10.04 -15.04 8.46
C GLU A 258 9.29 -15.27 7.15
N ASP A 259 9.29 -16.51 6.65
CA ASP A 259 8.63 -16.96 5.42
C ASP A 259 7.27 -17.61 5.67
N GLN A 260 6.72 -17.46 6.89
CA GLN A 260 5.44 -18.06 7.24
C GLN A 260 4.26 -17.36 6.57
N PRO A 261 3.19 -18.10 6.23
CA PRO A 261 1.93 -17.49 5.78
C PRO A 261 1.42 -16.48 6.81
N ALA A 262 0.86 -15.37 6.33
CA ALA A 262 0.40 -14.32 7.25
C ALA A 262 -0.83 -14.75 8.05
N ALA A 263 -0.78 -14.59 9.36
CA ALA A 263 -1.91 -14.71 10.25
C ALA A 263 -2.78 -13.44 10.18
N ARG A 264 -4.05 -13.59 9.80
CA ARG A 264 -5.03 -12.50 9.84
C ARG A 264 -5.59 -12.34 11.24
N VAL A 265 -5.51 -11.12 11.78
CA VAL A 265 -6.05 -10.75 13.10
C VAL A 265 -6.96 -9.54 12.92
N GLN A 266 -8.20 -9.65 13.38
CA GLN A 266 -9.13 -8.53 13.34
C GLN A 266 -8.70 -7.45 14.34
N GLY A 267 -8.65 -6.19 13.90
CA GLY A 267 -8.31 -5.08 14.76
C GLY A 267 -9.38 -4.80 15.81
N GLU A 268 -8.98 -4.69 17.07
CA GLU A 268 -9.81 -4.23 18.18
C GLU A 268 -9.82 -2.70 18.21
N ARG A 269 -10.98 -2.09 18.41
CA ARG A 269 -11.10 -0.63 18.43
C ARG A 269 -10.35 -0.05 19.64
N ALA A 270 -9.40 0.85 19.39
CA ALA A 270 -8.59 1.47 20.42
C ALA A 270 -8.23 2.92 20.04
N GLY A 271 -8.55 3.89 20.92
CA GLY A 271 -8.00 5.26 20.81
C GLY A 271 -8.20 5.98 19.48
N GLY A 272 -9.35 5.83 18.82
CA GLY A 272 -9.62 6.45 17.51
C GLY A 272 -9.10 5.66 16.31
N GLY A 273 -8.48 4.49 16.53
CA GLY A 273 -8.09 3.53 15.50
C GLY A 273 -8.37 2.10 15.92
N ALA A 274 -7.52 1.19 15.45
CA ALA A 274 -7.53 -0.22 15.76
C ALA A 274 -6.16 -0.66 16.27
N ARG A 275 -6.17 -1.65 17.17
CA ARG A 275 -5.01 -2.35 17.67
C ARG A 275 -5.18 -3.83 17.42
N ALA A 276 -4.12 -4.50 16.99
CA ALA A 276 -4.06 -5.95 16.98
C ALA A 276 -2.86 -6.44 17.77
N THR A 277 -3.03 -7.63 18.31
CA THR A 277 -2.02 -8.35 19.08
C THR A 277 -1.99 -9.77 18.54
N TRP A 278 -0.78 -10.26 18.25
CA TRP A 278 -0.56 -11.58 17.69
C TRP A 278 0.49 -12.31 18.53
N ASP A 279 0.12 -13.50 18.98
CA ASP A 279 1.00 -14.46 19.64
C ASP A 279 1.51 -15.45 18.58
N PRO A 280 2.81 -15.37 18.18
CA PRO A 280 3.37 -16.30 17.22
C PRO A 280 3.20 -17.75 17.68
N PRO A 281 3.03 -18.71 16.76
CA PRO A 281 2.84 -20.11 17.15
C PRO A 281 4.13 -20.69 17.77
N GLY A 282 4.11 -20.87 19.09
CA GLY A 282 5.21 -21.42 19.88
C GLY A 282 6.32 -20.42 20.18
N ASP A 283 7.35 -20.87 20.90
CA ASP A 283 8.48 -20.00 21.26
C ASP A 283 9.30 -19.63 20.01
N MET A 284 9.60 -18.34 19.87
CA MET A 284 10.53 -17.85 18.87
C MET A 284 11.95 -18.31 19.22
N ALA A 285 12.64 -18.90 18.25
CA ALA A 285 14.01 -19.36 18.45
C ALA A 285 14.99 -18.18 18.59
N ALA A 286 16.04 -18.35 19.41
CA ALA A 286 17.04 -17.32 19.71
C ALA A 286 17.97 -17.01 18.53
N HIS A 287 17.46 -16.23 17.57
CA HIS A 287 18.19 -15.69 16.43
C HIS A 287 17.50 -14.41 15.91
N ARG A 288 17.95 -13.92 14.74
CA ARG A 288 17.35 -12.77 14.06
C ARG A 288 16.12 -13.21 13.27
N HIS A 289 15.01 -12.51 13.45
CA HIS A 289 13.76 -12.73 12.73
C HIS A 289 13.39 -11.56 11.82
N LEU A 290 12.82 -11.85 10.65
CA LEU A 290 12.06 -10.88 9.85
C LEU A 290 10.60 -10.83 10.34
N LEU A 291 10.14 -9.65 10.74
CA LEU A 291 8.73 -9.36 11.01
C LEU A 291 8.13 -8.62 9.82
N VAL A 292 6.98 -9.11 9.34
CA VAL A 292 6.12 -8.38 8.40
C VAL A 292 4.77 -8.13 9.05
N VAL A 293 4.34 -6.86 9.04
CA VAL A 293 3.00 -6.47 9.49
C VAL A 293 2.33 -5.69 8.37
N ALA A 294 1.12 -6.09 7.98
CA ALA A 294 0.29 -5.33 7.06
C ALA A 294 -1.05 -4.97 7.70
N TYR A 295 -1.64 -3.88 7.23
CA TYR A 295 -2.97 -3.43 7.64
C TYR A 295 -3.80 -3.08 6.42
N ALA A 296 -5.04 -3.56 6.38
CA ALA A 296 -5.98 -3.31 5.30
C ALA A 296 -7.35 -2.85 5.83
N ASP A 297 -7.84 -1.73 5.29
CA ASP A 297 -9.13 -1.13 5.65
C ASP A 297 -9.70 -0.37 4.45
N GLY A 298 -10.50 -1.05 3.63
CA GLY A 298 -11.12 -0.49 2.43
C GLY A 298 -10.09 0.08 1.46
N ASP A 299 -9.95 1.41 1.43
CA ASP A 299 -8.97 2.09 0.56
C ASP A 299 -7.53 2.09 1.12
N THR A 300 -7.30 1.54 2.32
CA THR A 300 -5.96 1.40 2.92
C THR A 300 -5.36 0.03 2.63
N LEU A 301 -4.08 0.00 2.28
CA LEU A 301 -3.22 -1.17 2.32
C LEU A 301 -1.78 -0.71 2.62
N THR A 302 -1.36 -0.84 3.86
CA THR A 302 0.00 -0.46 4.30
C THR A 302 0.73 -1.68 4.83
N ALA A 303 2.04 -1.71 4.67
CA ALA A 303 2.87 -2.78 5.18
C ALA A 303 4.18 -2.23 5.76
N PHE A 304 4.70 -2.97 6.72
CA PHE A 304 5.97 -2.74 7.39
C PHE A 304 6.75 -4.05 7.37
N ALA A 305 8.06 -3.97 7.12
CA ALA A 305 9.00 -5.05 7.37
C ALA A 305 10.15 -4.53 8.23
N GLY A 306 10.59 -5.35 9.18
CA GLY A 306 11.74 -5.04 10.01
C GLY A 306 12.35 -6.31 10.59
N VAL A 307 13.64 -6.25 10.94
CA VAL A 307 14.32 -7.35 11.61
C VAL A 307 14.52 -7.06 13.09
N PHE A 308 14.37 -8.08 13.92
CA PHE A 308 14.64 -8.02 15.36
C PHE A 308 15.36 -9.28 15.83
N ASP A 309 16.07 -9.22 16.95
CA ASP A 309 16.75 -10.38 17.53
C ASP A 309 15.89 -10.95 18.69
N VAL A 310 15.97 -12.25 18.96
CA VAL A 310 15.34 -12.91 20.12
C VAL A 310 16.43 -13.35 21.11
N ALA A 311 16.20 -13.09 22.40
CA ALA A 311 17.13 -13.35 23.50
C ALA A 311 17.35 -14.83 23.82
#